data_AF-A0A9E4KTZ9-F1
#
_entry.id   AF-A0A9E4KTZ9-F1
#
_cell.length_a   1.000
_cell.length_b   1.000
_cell.length_c   1.000
_cell.angle_alpha   90.00
_cell.angle_beta   90.00
_cell.angle_gamma   90.00
#
_symmetry.space_group_name_H-M   'P 1'
#
loop_
_entity.id
_entity.type
_entity.pdbx_description
1 polymer ?
#
loop_
_entity_poly.entity_id
_entity_poly.type
_entity_poly.pdbx_seq_one_letter_code
_entity_poly.pdbx_strand_id
1 'polypeptide(L)'
;MSNRHATYKADGFQLEPGPILSADIVSAAVQGMDQIREGHYDTGQAPEESQWKPGDDPNALCKIEMPQMASQGIRALVSDCGLGAHVAEVTGSQAVQVWWTQLLYKPSATAISAPVIGWHQDRYFWRIWSNESNLFTAWVALSDVDEASGPMQFVRGSHHWGFTGEGTFQATDFEATRDMITVPEGQRWEEVSALLPPGGVSTHHHLVFHGSGPNQSSRPRRSLAIHMRSEGSRPADGGREGLTRHIDNLDICPVIHGDPALFRE
;
A
#
# COMPACT_ATOMS: atom_id res chain seq x y z
N MET A 1 11.66 15.98 16.73
CA MET A 1 10.79 15.03 16.00
C MET A 1 9.77 15.87 15.25
N SER A 2 9.57 15.62 13.96
CA SER A 2 8.56 16.37 13.19
C SER A 2 7.15 16.01 13.69
N ASN A 3 6.18 16.89 13.45
CA ASN A 3 4.78 16.65 13.82
C ASN A 3 4.26 15.34 13.18
N ARG A 4 4.71 15.02 11.96
CA ARG A 4 4.33 13.82 11.22
C ARG A 4 4.76 12.52 11.91
N HIS A 5 6.00 12.46 12.39
CA HIS A 5 6.49 11.28 13.08
C HIS A 5 5.73 11.00 14.39
N ALA A 6 5.40 12.06 15.13
CA ALA A 6 4.62 11.94 16.36
C ALA A 6 3.22 11.38 16.08
N THR A 7 2.54 11.89 15.05
CA THR A 7 1.24 11.39 14.58
C THR A 7 1.32 9.91 14.18
N TYR A 8 2.26 9.55 13.29
CA TYR A 8 2.43 8.16 12.86
C TYR A 8 2.67 7.21 14.03
N LYS A 9 3.49 7.62 15.00
CA LYS A 9 3.76 6.82 16.19
C LYS A 9 2.51 6.63 17.07
N ALA A 10 1.66 7.66 17.19
CA ALA A 10 0.47 7.64 18.02
C ALA A 10 -0.73 6.95 17.34
N ASP A 11 -0.92 7.17 16.05
CA ASP A 11 -2.11 6.76 15.31
C ASP A 11 -1.88 5.49 14.48
N GLY A 12 -0.63 5.15 14.18
CA GLY A 12 -0.27 4.02 13.31
C GLY A 12 -0.26 4.37 11.83
N PHE A 13 -0.63 5.61 11.47
CA PHE A 13 -0.62 6.12 10.12
C PHE A 13 -0.41 7.64 10.07
N GLN A 14 -0.03 8.15 8.91
CA GLN A 14 0.03 9.57 8.58
C GLN A 14 -0.61 9.79 7.21
N LEU A 15 -1.45 10.82 7.10
CA LEU A 15 -2.05 11.26 5.83
C LEU A 15 -1.36 12.55 5.37
N GLU A 16 -0.97 12.62 4.10
CA GLU A 16 -0.38 13.81 3.48
C GLU A 16 -1.11 14.10 2.16
N PRO A 17 -2.10 15.02 2.17
CA PRO A 17 -2.83 15.40 0.96
C PRO A 17 -2.02 16.28 -0.01
N GLY A 18 -0.96 16.95 0.45
CA GLY A 18 -0.12 17.81 -0.39
C GLY A 18 0.81 16.98 -1.29
N PRO A 19 1.12 17.42 -2.52
CA PRO A 19 1.83 16.58 -3.45
C PRO A 19 3.28 16.37 -2.98
N ILE A 20 3.57 15.16 -2.53
CA ILE A 20 4.93 14.65 -2.36
C ILE A 20 5.54 14.30 -3.72
N LEU A 21 4.69 13.83 -4.64
CA LEU A 21 5.02 13.42 -5.99
C LEU A 21 4.62 14.52 -6.99
N SER A 22 5.39 14.67 -8.07
CA SER A 22 5.03 15.60 -9.15
C SER A 22 3.82 15.11 -9.95
N ALA A 23 3.07 16.03 -10.53
CA ALA A 23 1.93 15.69 -11.40
C ALA A 23 2.36 14.83 -12.60
N ASP A 24 3.56 15.04 -13.14
CA ASP A 24 4.09 14.27 -14.26
C ASP A 24 4.36 12.80 -13.87
N ILE A 25 4.94 12.56 -12.68
CA ILE A 25 5.16 11.20 -12.18
C ILE A 25 3.82 10.49 -11.94
N VAL A 26 2.84 11.19 -11.35
CA VAL A 26 1.50 10.63 -11.12
C VAL A 26 0.83 10.31 -12.46
N SER A 27 0.89 11.22 -13.44
CA SER A 27 0.33 11.00 -14.78
C SER A 27 0.98 9.82 -15.51
N ALA A 28 2.31 9.69 -15.45
CA ALA A 28 3.03 8.57 -16.05
C ALA A 28 2.65 7.24 -15.40
N ALA A 29 2.50 7.19 -14.08
CA ALA A 29 2.05 5.99 -13.37
C ALA A 29 0.60 5.62 -13.72
N VAL A 30 -0.27 6.61 -13.91
CA VAL A 30 -1.66 6.39 -14.37
C VAL A 30 -1.69 5.79 -15.78
N GLN A 31 -0.89 6.31 -16.72
CA GLN A 31 -0.77 5.76 -18.06
C GLN A 31 -0.23 4.32 -18.04
N GLY A 32 0.80 4.09 -17.22
CA GLY A 32 1.35 2.75 -16.98
C GLY A 32 0.30 1.79 -16.43
N MET A 33 -0.51 2.22 -15.46
CA MET A 33 -1.60 1.43 -14.90
C MET A 33 -2.59 0.97 -15.98
N ASP A 34 -3.04 1.88 -16.85
CA ASP A 34 -3.99 1.55 -17.89
C ASP A 34 -3.37 0.57 -18.92
N GLN A 35 -2.11 0.79 -19.31
CA GLN A 35 -1.39 -0.10 -20.23
C GLN A 35 -1.21 -1.52 -19.68
N ILE A 36 -0.72 -1.67 -18.43
CA ILE A 36 -0.44 -3.00 -17.89
C ILE A 36 -1.73 -3.82 -17.69
N ARG A 37 -2.86 -3.15 -17.40
CA ARG A 37 -4.17 -3.81 -17.25
C ARG A 37 -4.64 -4.44 -18.55
N GLU A 38 -4.25 -3.87 -19.68
CA GLU A 38 -4.53 -4.34 -21.04
C GLU A 38 -3.45 -5.29 -21.58
N GLY A 39 -2.39 -5.56 -20.81
CA GLY A 39 -1.30 -6.45 -21.22
C GLY A 39 -0.20 -5.76 -22.04
N HIS A 40 -0.15 -4.42 -22.05
CA HIS A 40 0.91 -3.65 -22.69
C HIS A 40 2.02 -3.32 -21.68
N TYR A 41 3.25 -3.76 -21.95
CA TYR A 41 4.39 -3.60 -21.03
C TYR A 41 5.54 -2.84 -21.72
N ASP A 42 5.75 -1.57 -21.36
CA ASP A 42 6.77 -0.68 -21.98
C ASP A 42 8.22 -1.07 -21.63
N THR A 43 8.40 -1.91 -20.62
CA THR A 43 9.69 -2.50 -20.22
C THR A 43 10.05 -3.75 -21.03
N GLY A 44 9.10 -4.32 -21.76
CA GLY A 44 9.22 -5.64 -22.39
C GLY A 44 9.07 -6.82 -21.42
N GLN A 45 8.80 -6.58 -20.14
CA GLN A 45 8.63 -7.61 -19.11
C GLN A 45 7.21 -7.58 -18.52
N ALA A 46 6.61 -8.74 -18.31
CA ALA A 46 5.32 -8.85 -17.62
C ALA A 46 5.46 -8.56 -16.11
N PRO A 47 4.40 -8.09 -15.43
CA PRO A 47 4.40 -7.97 -13.99
C PRO A 47 4.42 -9.36 -13.34
N GLU A 48 4.50 -9.38 -12.01
CA GLU A 48 4.46 -10.65 -11.29
C GLU A 48 3.10 -11.35 -11.46
N GLU A 49 3.09 -12.69 -11.36
CA GLU A 49 1.85 -13.44 -11.50
C GLU A 49 0.79 -12.93 -10.51
N SER A 50 -0.33 -12.50 -11.11
CA SER A 50 -1.43 -11.84 -10.41
C SER A 50 -2.75 -12.54 -10.72
N GLN A 51 -3.77 -12.32 -9.88
CA GLN A 51 -5.13 -12.80 -10.14
C GLN A 51 -5.72 -12.15 -11.40
N TRP A 52 -5.47 -10.85 -11.59
CA TRP A 52 -5.90 -10.14 -12.79
C TRP A 52 -5.14 -10.63 -14.03
N LYS A 53 -5.86 -10.93 -15.10
CA LYS A 53 -5.32 -11.24 -16.43
C LYS A 53 -5.85 -10.24 -17.46
N PRO A 54 -5.04 -9.81 -18.44
CA PRO A 54 -5.53 -8.98 -19.55
C PRO A 54 -6.75 -9.62 -20.22
N GLY A 55 -7.84 -8.85 -20.35
CA GLY A 55 -9.12 -9.32 -20.88
C GLY A 55 -10.16 -9.72 -19.82
N ASP A 56 -9.80 -9.72 -18.53
CA ASP A 56 -10.78 -9.83 -17.43
C ASP A 56 -11.83 -8.72 -17.49
N ASP A 57 -12.97 -8.93 -16.82
CA ASP A 57 -14.05 -7.95 -16.78
C ASP A 57 -13.53 -6.58 -16.29
N PRO A 58 -13.60 -5.51 -17.11
CA PRO A 58 -13.13 -4.18 -16.72
C PRO A 58 -13.85 -3.62 -15.49
N ASN A 59 -14.98 -4.21 -15.10
CA ASN A 59 -15.79 -3.88 -13.94
C ASN A 59 -15.50 -4.76 -12.71
N ALA A 60 -14.48 -5.61 -12.75
CA ALA A 60 -13.98 -6.34 -11.59
C ALA A 60 -12.84 -5.56 -10.90
N LEU A 61 -12.58 -5.90 -9.62
CA LEU A 61 -11.39 -5.43 -8.93
C LEU A 61 -10.14 -5.88 -9.70
N CYS A 62 -9.29 -4.93 -10.08
CA CYS A 62 -8.00 -5.24 -10.67
C CYS A 62 -6.91 -5.06 -9.62
N LYS A 63 -6.19 -6.15 -9.37
CA LYS A 63 -5.00 -6.20 -8.53
C LYS A 63 -3.85 -6.82 -9.33
N ILE A 64 -2.75 -6.08 -9.47
CA ILE A 64 -1.54 -6.54 -10.15
C ILE A 64 -0.36 -6.39 -9.21
N GLU A 65 0.39 -7.47 -9.02
CA GLU A 65 1.58 -7.55 -8.19
C GLU A 65 2.82 -7.11 -8.98
N MET A 66 3.72 -6.37 -8.32
CA MET A 66 4.97 -5.84 -8.90
C MET A 66 4.82 -5.10 -10.25
N PRO A 67 3.87 -4.16 -10.38
CA PRO A 67 3.60 -3.45 -11.63
C PRO A 67 4.80 -2.65 -12.18
N GLN A 68 5.73 -2.25 -11.31
CA GLN A 68 6.97 -1.53 -11.67
C GLN A 68 7.93 -2.37 -12.52
N MET A 69 7.77 -3.71 -12.52
CA MET A 69 8.50 -4.58 -13.45
C MET A 69 8.04 -4.36 -14.89
N ALA A 70 6.78 -3.98 -15.09
CA ALA A 70 6.13 -3.89 -16.40
C ALA A 70 6.01 -2.48 -16.97
N SER A 71 6.02 -1.44 -16.11
CA SER A 71 5.86 -0.04 -16.53
C SER A 71 6.99 0.86 -16.02
N GLN A 72 7.61 1.61 -16.93
CA GLN A 72 8.60 2.65 -16.62
C GLN A 72 7.98 3.79 -15.80
N GLY A 73 6.76 4.21 -16.12
CA GLY A 73 6.04 5.26 -15.39
C GLY A 73 5.76 4.88 -13.93
N ILE A 74 5.32 3.64 -13.68
CA ILE A 74 5.13 3.12 -12.32
C ILE A 74 6.47 2.96 -11.60
N ARG A 75 7.52 2.48 -12.30
CA ARG A 75 8.86 2.37 -11.73
C ARG A 75 9.42 3.72 -11.29
N ALA A 76 9.21 4.78 -12.07
CA ALA A 76 9.65 6.13 -11.70
C ALA A 76 8.99 6.60 -10.39
N LEU A 77 7.70 6.33 -10.21
CA LEU A 77 6.98 6.65 -8.97
C LEU A 77 7.47 5.83 -7.78
N VAL A 78 7.60 4.51 -7.95
CA VAL A 78 8.05 3.60 -6.89
C VAL A 78 9.49 3.92 -6.43
N SER A 79 10.33 4.42 -7.34
CA SER A 79 11.72 4.79 -7.07
C SER A 79 11.91 6.26 -6.67
N ASP A 80 10.84 7.03 -6.47
CA ASP A 80 10.94 8.47 -6.21
C ASP A 80 11.59 8.77 -4.84
N CYS A 81 12.64 9.58 -4.86
CA CYS A 81 13.40 9.92 -3.65
C CYS A 81 12.67 10.93 -2.74
N GLY A 82 11.73 11.72 -3.29
CA GLY A 82 10.86 12.60 -2.52
C GLY A 82 9.87 11.80 -1.66
N LEU A 83 9.27 10.77 -2.24
CA LEU A 83 8.48 9.76 -1.54
C LEU A 83 9.31 9.07 -0.46
N GLY A 84 10.51 8.61 -0.80
CA GLY A 84 11.43 7.98 0.16
C GLY A 84 11.77 8.88 1.34
N ALA A 85 12.11 10.15 1.09
CA ALA A 85 12.41 11.12 2.13
C ALA A 85 11.20 11.43 3.02
N HIS A 86 10.01 11.54 2.44
CA HIS A 86 8.78 11.73 3.21
C HIS A 86 8.53 10.54 4.12
N VAL A 87 8.57 9.31 3.59
CA VAL A 87 8.32 8.10 4.37
C VAL A 87 9.36 7.92 5.48
N ALA A 88 10.63 8.23 5.20
CA ALA A 88 11.69 8.21 6.22
C ALA A 88 11.40 9.21 7.35
N GLU A 89 10.98 10.44 7.03
CA GLU A 89 10.59 11.44 8.03
C GLU A 89 9.41 10.94 8.90
N VAL A 90 8.37 10.40 8.28
CA VAL A 90 7.17 9.89 8.95
C VAL A 90 7.50 8.72 9.89
N THR A 91 8.28 7.76 9.40
CA THR A 91 8.59 6.53 10.13
C THR A 91 9.75 6.70 11.11
N GLY A 92 10.56 7.76 10.96
CA GLY A 92 11.79 7.96 11.72
C GLY A 92 12.92 7.03 11.27
N SER A 93 12.85 6.49 10.06
CA SER A 93 13.82 5.54 9.52
C SER A 93 15.06 6.24 8.97
N GLN A 94 16.23 5.61 9.08
CA GLN A 94 17.46 6.09 8.45
C GLN A 94 17.53 5.72 6.97
N ALA A 95 16.92 4.59 6.59
CA ALA A 95 16.83 4.15 5.22
C ALA A 95 15.48 3.50 4.93
N VAL A 96 15.04 3.56 3.68
CA VAL A 96 13.76 2.99 3.23
C VAL A 96 13.98 2.19 1.96
N GLN A 97 13.61 0.92 2.00
CA GLN A 97 13.61 0.05 0.83
C GLN A 97 12.20 -0.40 0.49
N VAL A 98 11.82 -0.29 -0.78
CA VAL A 98 10.63 -0.94 -1.33
C VAL A 98 10.90 -2.43 -1.47
N TRP A 99 10.01 -3.27 -0.96
CA TRP A 99 10.13 -4.72 -1.10
C TRP A 99 9.00 -5.34 -1.92
N TRP A 100 7.86 -4.66 -2.05
CA TRP A 100 6.76 -5.11 -2.89
C TRP A 100 5.84 -3.96 -3.28
N THR A 101 5.12 -4.07 -4.40
CA THR A 101 4.14 -3.06 -4.82
C THR A 101 2.91 -3.73 -5.41
N GLN A 102 1.74 -3.18 -5.11
CA GLN A 102 0.47 -3.63 -5.65
C GLN A 102 -0.21 -2.48 -6.37
N LEU A 103 -0.58 -2.73 -7.62
CA LEU A 103 -1.52 -1.90 -8.34
C LEU A 103 -2.93 -2.27 -7.90
N LEU A 104 -3.73 -1.27 -7.53
CA LEU A 104 -5.11 -1.46 -7.09
C LEU A 104 -6.04 -0.52 -7.86
N TYR A 105 -6.96 -1.11 -8.61
CA TYR A 105 -7.99 -0.41 -9.36
C TYR A 105 -9.37 -0.91 -8.91
N LYS A 106 -10.12 -0.05 -8.21
CA LYS A 106 -11.53 -0.30 -7.90
C LYS A 106 -12.40 0.31 -9.00
N PRO A 107 -13.28 -0.47 -9.65
CA PRO A 107 -14.18 0.05 -10.67
C PRO A 107 -15.20 1.04 -10.07
N SER A 108 -15.89 1.80 -10.92
CA SER A 108 -16.96 2.72 -10.50
C SER A 108 -18.20 1.97 -10.03
N ALA A 109 -19.12 2.65 -9.35
CA ALA A 109 -20.39 2.11 -8.86
C ALA A 109 -21.34 1.59 -9.95
N THR A 110 -21.08 1.91 -11.22
CA THR A 110 -21.81 1.34 -12.36
C THR A 110 -21.39 -0.09 -12.69
N ALA A 111 -20.35 -0.61 -12.02
CA ALA A 111 -19.92 -1.99 -12.10
C ALA A 111 -20.88 -2.94 -11.38
N ILE A 112 -20.93 -4.19 -11.84
CA ILE A 112 -21.76 -5.25 -11.25
C ILE A 112 -21.26 -5.64 -9.85
N SER A 113 -19.95 -5.46 -9.58
CA SER A 113 -19.32 -5.77 -8.31
C SER A 113 -18.81 -4.50 -7.62
N ALA A 114 -19.05 -4.40 -6.32
CA ALA A 114 -18.56 -3.32 -5.47
C ALA A 114 -17.50 -3.89 -4.51
N PRO A 115 -16.25 -4.08 -4.96
CA PRO A 115 -15.26 -4.82 -4.20
C PRO A 115 -14.91 -4.14 -2.88
N VAL A 116 -14.95 -4.94 -1.82
CA VAL A 116 -14.60 -4.57 -0.44
C VAL A 116 -13.27 -5.21 -0.08
N ILE A 117 -12.44 -4.44 0.61
CA ILE A 117 -11.26 -4.97 1.32
C ILE A 117 -11.60 -4.89 2.80
N GLY A 118 -11.77 -6.04 3.45
CA GLY A 118 -12.15 -6.09 4.86
C GLY A 118 -11.07 -5.53 5.79
N TRP A 119 -11.45 -5.30 7.05
CA TRP A 119 -10.49 -4.86 8.07
C TRP A 119 -9.42 -5.92 8.31
N HIS A 120 -8.15 -5.53 8.19
CA HIS A 120 -7.01 -6.44 8.39
C HIS A 120 -5.76 -5.69 8.87
N GLN A 121 -4.80 -6.47 9.36
CA GLN A 121 -3.41 -6.05 9.56
C GLN A 121 -2.55 -6.67 8.46
N ASP A 122 -1.73 -5.86 7.80
CA ASP A 122 -0.79 -6.30 6.77
C ASP A 122 0.12 -7.45 7.27
N ARG A 123 0.50 -7.42 8.56
CA ARG A 123 1.26 -8.48 9.24
C ARG A 123 0.72 -9.89 8.99
N TYR A 124 -0.60 -10.03 8.83
CA TYR A 124 -1.24 -11.32 8.57
C TYR A 124 -0.65 -12.00 7.33
N PHE A 125 -0.39 -11.24 6.27
CA PHE A 125 0.16 -11.71 5.00
C PHE A 125 1.69 -11.74 4.98
N TRP A 126 2.34 -10.99 5.87
CA TRP A 126 3.78 -10.74 5.84
C TRP A 126 4.54 -11.55 6.89
N ARG A 127 4.04 -12.74 7.24
CA ARG A 127 4.67 -13.65 8.22
C ARG A 127 6.04 -14.15 7.80
N ILE A 128 6.41 -13.97 6.53
CA ILE A 128 7.76 -14.22 6.02
C ILE A 128 8.80 -13.23 6.57
N TRP A 129 8.38 -12.18 7.29
CA TRP A 129 9.26 -11.20 7.90
C TRP A 129 9.45 -11.48 9.39
N SER A 130 10.66 -11.21 9.89
CA SER A 130 10.95 -11.31 11.33
C SER A 130 10.00 -10.43 12.16
N ASN A 131 9.71 -10.84 13.39
CA ASN A 131 8.90 -10.05 14.33
C ASN A 131 9.54 -8.68 14.67
N GLU A 132 10.87 -8.58 14.55
CA GLU A 132 11.61 -7.33 14.78
C GLU A 132 11.61 -6.39 13.57
N SER A 133 11.03 -6.82 12.43
CA SER A 133 11.01 -6.01 11.22
C SER A 133 10.00 -4.86 11.35
N ASN A 134 10.46 -3.66 11.04
CA ASN A 134 9.62 -2.48 10.94
C ASN A 134 9.18 -2.30 9.48
N LEU A 135 7.95 -2.73 9.22
CA LEU A 135 7.32 -2.72 7.90
C LEU A 135 6.19 -1.69 7.87
N PHE A 136 6.03 -1.06 6.71
CA PHE A 136 5.01 -0.06 6.48
C PHE A 136 4.66 0.03 5.00
N THR A 137 3.51 0.60 4.71
CA THR A 137 3.04 0.83 3.34
C THR A 137 2.92 2.32 3.10
N ALA A 138 3.41 2.79 1.96
CA ALA A 138 2.98 4.05 1.37
C ALA A 138 1.87 3.75 0.34
N TRP A 139 0.64 4.14 0.65
CA TRP A 139 -0.46 4.08 -0.30
C TRP A 139 -0.60 5.41 -1.03
N VAL A 140 -0.47 5.39 -2.34
CA VAL A 140 -0.46 6.57 -3.20
C VAL A 140 -1.76 6.63 -4.00
N ALA A 141 -2.49 7.74 -3.85
CA ALA A 141 -3.67 8.04 -4.66
C ALA A 141 -3.25 8.40 -6.09
N LEU A 142 -3.79 7.72 -7.10
CA LEU A 142 -3.60 8.04 -8.52
C LEU A 142 -4.87 8.62 -9.17
N SER A 143 -5.93 8.77 -8.38
CA SER A 143 -7.18 9.46 -8.71
C SER A 143 -7.60 10.28 -7.48
N ASP A 144 -8.58 11.17 -7.61
CA ASP A 144 -9.20 11.74 -6.41
C ASP A 144 -9.83 10.63 -5.57
N VAL A 145 -9.67 10.73 -4.26
CA VAL A 145 -10.25 9.84 -3.27
C VAL A 145 -11.11 10.68 -2.34
N ASP A 146 -12.41 10.69 -2.60
CA ASP A 146 -13.43 11.25 -1.72
C ASP A 146 -14.12 10.15 -0.91
N GLU A 147 -15.07 10.52 -0.04
CA GLU A 147 -15.80 9.57 0.81
C GLU A 147 -16.58 8.51 -0.01
N ALA A 148 -17.07 8.89 -1.20
CA ALA A 148 -17.81 7.99 -2.07
C ALA A 148 -16.89 7.05 -2.86
N SER A 149 -15.59 7.36 -2.95
CA SER A 149 -14.61 6.60 -3.72
C SER A 149 -14.22 5.27 -3.05
N GLY A 150 -14.79 4.98 -1.88
CA GLY A 150 -14.39 3.89 -1.00
C GLY A 150 -12.95 4.09 -0.55
N PRO A 151 -12.64 5.14 0.24
CA PRO A 151 -11.27 5.44 0.68
C PRO A 151 -10.66 4.27 1.47
N MET A 152 -9.35 4.32 1.70
CA MET A 152 -8.80 3.52 2.80
C MET A 152 -9.29 4.12 4.12
N GLN A 153 -9.64 3.26 5.06
CA GLN A 153 -9.99 3.64 6.42
C GLN A 153 -9.01 2.97 7.38
N PHE A 154 -8.62 3.69 8.42
CA PHE A 154 -7.69 3.24 9.43
C PHE A 154 -8.34 3.29 10.80
N VAL A 155 -8.01 2.33 11.68
CA VAL A 155 -8.40 2.39 13.08
C VAL A 155 -7.27 3.04 13.88
N ARG A 156 -7.50 4.27 14.35
CA ARG A 156 -6.51 5.07 15.08
C ARG A 156 -5.93 4.33 16.28
N GLY A 157 -4.60 4.24 16.32
CA GLY A 157 -3.85 3.67 17.43
C GLY A 157 -3.88 2.14 17.51
N SER A 158 -4.55 1.46 16.56
CA SER A 158 -4.73 0.01 16.61
C SER A 158 -3.44 -0.79 16.38
N HIS A 159 -2.38 -0.17 15.85
CA HIS A 159 -1.05 -0.79 15.78
C HIS A 159 -0.47 -1.08 17.17
N HIS A 160 -0.92 -0.39 18.22
CA HIS A 160 -0.55 -0.67 19.60
C HIS A 160 -1.22 -1.91 20.19
N TRP A 161 -2.22 -2.49 19.51
CA TRP A 161 -2.90 -3.71 19.96
C TRP A 161 -2.06 -4.97 19.70
N GLY A 162 -0.92 -4.81 19.01
CA GLY A 162 -0.10 -5.92 18.55
C GLY A 162 -0.73 -6.64 17.37
N PHE A 163 -0.12 -7.76 16.97
CA PHE A 163 -0.71 -8.62 15.95
C PHE A 163 -1.80 -9.50 16.57
N THR A 164 -3.06 -9.29 16.21
CA THR A 164 -4.18 -10.06 16.78
C THR A 164 -4.48 -11.33 16.00
N GLY A 165 -4.12 -11.37 14.71
CA GLY A 165 -4.48 -12.46 13.80
C GLY A 165 -5.95 -12.49 13.40
N GLU A 166 -6.73 -11.47 13.78
CA GLU A 166 -8.14 -11.30 13.45
C GLU A 166 -8.33 -10.47 12.17
N GLY A 167 -9.58 -10.40 11.70
CA GLY A 167 -9.96 -9.69 10.48
C GLY A 167 -9.98 -10.58 9.23
N THR A 168 -10.33 -9.98 8.09
CA THR A 168 -10.41 -10.67 6.80
C THR A 168 -10.12 -9.69 5.66
N PHE A 169 -9.49 -10.19 4.59
CA PHE A 169 -9.25 -9.39 3.40
C PHE A 169 -10.40 -9.47 2.39
N GLN A 170 -10.99 -10.66 2.24
CA GLN A 170 -12.11 -10.89 1.32
C GLN A 170 -13.41 -10.84 2.11
N ALA A 171 -14.28 -9.91 1.74
CA ALA A 171 -15.61 -9.78 2.29
C ALA A 171 -16.58 -9.19 1.26
N THR A 172 -17.86 -9.48 1.43
CA THR A 172 -18.94 -8.87 0.66
C THR A 172 -19.60 -7.70 1.39
N ASP A 173 -19.49 -7.68 2.72
CA ASP A 173 -19.98 -6.63 3.60
C ASP A 173 -18.81 -6.10 4.43
N PHE A 174 -18.48 -4.82 4.27
CA PHE A 174 -17.36 -4.19 4.96
C PHE A 174 -17.63 -4.03 6.45
N GLU A 175 -18.84 -3.61 6.82
CA GLU A 175 -19.23 -3.37 8.21
C GLU A 175 -19.18 -4.68 9.01
N ALA A 176 -19.64 -5.78 8.41
CA ALA A 176 -19.58 -7.09 9.04
C ALA A 176 -18.15 -7.56 9.37
N THR A 177 -17.12 -7.06 8.65
CA THR A 177 -15.73 -7.41 8.95
C THR A 177 -15.22 -6.80 10.25
N ARG A 178 -15.81 -5.70 10.70
CA ARG A 178 -15.47 -5.07 11.99
C ARG A 178 -15.82 -5.98 13.16
N ASP A 179 -16.97 -6.64 13.10
CA ASP A 179 -17.46 -7.52 14.16
C ASP A 179 -16.60 -8.78 14.35
N MET A 180 -15.67 -9.03 13.42
CA MET A 180 -14.69 -10.12 13.51
C MET A 180 -13.44 -9.75 14.34
N ILE A 181 -13.34 -8.52 14.84
CA ILE A 181 -12.16 -8.00 15.53
C ILE A 181 -12.51 -7.64 16.97
N THR A 182 -11.72 -8.16 17.89
CA THR A 182 -11.84 -7.88 19.31
C THR A 182 -11.06 -6.62 19.66
N VAL A 183 -11.75 -5.57 20.10
CA VAL A 183 -11.10 -4.35 20.62
C VAL A 183 -10.53 -4.63 22.02
N PRO A 184 -9.23 -4.45 22.27
CA PRO A 184 -8.65 -4.70 23.59
C PRO A 184 -9.23 -3.79 24.68
N GLU A 185 -9.19 -4.26 25.93
CA GLU A 185 -9.68 -3.48 27.08
C GLU A 185 -9.00 -2.10 27.16
N GLY A 186 -9.80 -1.06 27.36
CA GLY A 186 -9.33 0.33 27.43
C GLY A 186 -9.03 1.00 26.08
N GLN A 187 -9.14 0.26 24.96
CA GLN A 187 -9.00 0.80 23.61
C GLN A 187 -10.35 1.18 23.02
N ARG A 188 -10.33 1.92 21.90
CA ARG A 188 -11.54 2.33 21.17
C ARG A 188 -11.35 2.09 19.68
N TRP A 189 -12.46 1.75 19.03
CA TRP A 189 -12.53 1.69 17.58
C TRP A 189 -12.86 3.08 17.04
N GLU A 190 -11.85 3.78 16.52
CA GLU A 190 -11.99 5.11 15.91
C GLU A 190 -11.46 5.07 14.49
N GLU A 191 -12.36 5.20 13.51
CA GLU A 191 -12.03 5.12 12.10
C GLU A 191 -11.67 6.49 11.51
N VAL A 192 -10.69 6.51 10.61
CA VAL A 192 -10.28 7.71 9.88
C VAL A 192 -10.15 7.39 8.39
N SER A 193 -10.89 8.12 7.56
CA SER A 193 -10.83 8.02 6.09
C SER A 193 -9.61 8.74 5.52
N ALA A 194 -8.89 8.08 4.62
CA ALA A 194 -7.80 8.64 3.83
C ALA A 194 -8.34 9.34 2.58
N LEU A 195 -8.83 10.57 2.74
CA LEU A 195 -9.29 11.42 1.64
C LEU A 195 -8.09 12.14 1.02
N LEU A 196 -7.73 11.75 -0.20
CA LEU A 196 -6.47 12.16 -0.82
C LEU A 196 -6.69 12.57 -2.29
N PRO A 197 -6.15 13.72 -2.74
CA PRO A 197 -6.09 14.04 -4.16
C PRO A 197 -5.04 13.16 -4.87
N PRO A 198 -4.99 13.13 -6.22
CA PRO A 198 -3.92 12.47 -6.95
C PRO A 198 -2.53 12.95 -6.50
N GLY A 199 -1.63 12.00 -6.20
CA GLY A 199 -0.31 12.25 -5.63
C GLY A 199 -0.29 12.39 -4.11
N GLY A 200 -1.46 12.40 -3.45
CA GLY A 200 -1.56 12.30 -1.99
C GLY A 200 -1.16 10.92 -1.50
N VAL A 201 -0.58 10.87 -0.30
CA VAL A 201 0.01 9.65 0.27
C VAL A 201 -0.55 9.41 1.67
N SER A 202 -0.84 8.15 1.97
CA SER A 202 -0.91 7.68 3.35
C SER A 202 0.27 6.75 3.63
N THR A 203 0.90 6.91 4.79
CA THR A 203 1.92 5.97 5.26
C THR A 203 1.38 5.27 6.48
N HIS A 204 1.30 3.94 6.48
CA HIS A 204 0.68 3.17 7.55
C HIS A 204 1.55 2.00 8.02
N HIS A 205 1.53 1.76 9.33
CA HIS A 205 2.27 0.68 9.98
C HIS A 205 1.63 -0.66 9.68
N HIS A 206 2.42 -1.72 9.52
CA HIS A 206 1.91 -3.05 9.17
C HIS A 206 0.95 -3.70 10.21
N LEU A 207 0.85 -3.10 11.41
CA LEU A 207 -0.08 -3.51 12.46
C LEU A 207 -1.31 -2.60 12.61
N VAL A 208 -1.41 -1.48 11.89
CA VAL A 208 -2.65 -0.69 11.96
C VAL A 208 -3.75 -1.45 11.24
N PHE A 209 -4.89 -1.62 11.91
CA PHE A 209 -6.09 -2.13 11.26
C PHE A 209 -6.53 -1.13 10.21
N HIS A 210 -6.68 -1.63 8.99
CA HIS A 210 -7.15 -0.83 7.87
C HIS A 210 -8.01 -1.67 6.94
N GLY A 211 -8.84 -0.99 6.18
CA GLY A 211 -9.81 -1.58 5.29
C GLY A 211 -10.26 -0.59 4.24
N SER A 212 -11.09 -1.02 3.31
CA SER A 212 -11.64 -0.13 2.30
C SER A 212 -12.97 -0.65 1.78
N GLY A 213 -14.03 0.08 2.11
CA GLY A 213 -15.39 -0.15 1.64
C GLY A 213 -15.57 -0.06 0.11
N PRO A 214 -16.80 -0.25 -0.39
CA PRO A 214 -17.09 -0.24 -1.81
C PRO A 214 -16.86 1.15 -2.41
N ASN A 215 -16.43 1.20 -3.68
CA ASN A 215 -16.44 2.44 -4.44
C ASN A 215 -17.86 2.73 -4.94
N GLN A 216 -18.50 3.75 -4.37
CA GLN A 216 -19.85 4.20 -4.69
C GLN A 216 -19.85 5.40 -5.66
N SER A 217 -18.68 5.88 -6.07
CA SER A 217 -18.56 6.99 -7.01
C SER A 217 -18.78 6.56 -8.46
N SER A 218 -19.06 7.52 -9.35
CA SER A 218 -19.17 7.29 -10.80
C SER A 218 -17.81 7.11 -11.49
N ARG A 219 -16.70 7.16 -10.76
CA ARG A 219 -15.33 7.10 -11.28
C ARG A 219 -14.58 5.91 -10.68
N PRO A 220 -13.63 5.31 -11.39
CA PRO A 220 -12.76 4.31 -10.78
C PRO A 220 -11.81 4.96 -9.77
N ARG A 221 -11.47 4.23 -8.70
CA ARG A 221 -10.42 4.61 -7.75
C ARG A 221 -9.12 3.89 -8.10
N ARG A 222 -8.08 4.67 -8.39
CA ARG A 222 -6.76 4.20 -8.85
C ARG A 222 -5.72 4.45 -7.77
N SER A 223 -4.87 3.46 -7.50
CA SER A 223 -3.85 3.58 -6.46
C SER A 223 -2.72 2.58 -6.59
N LEU A 224 -1.61 2.87 -5.89
CA LEU A 224 -0.53 1.93 -5.62
C LEU A 224 -0.41 1.72 -4.11
N ALA A 225 -0.30 0.47 -3.66
CA ALA A 225 0.18 0.14 -2.32
C ALA A 225 1.65 -0.27 -2.42
N ILE A 226 2.55 0.58 -1.93
CA ILE A 226 4.00 0.38 -2.01
C ILE A 226 4.48 -0.06 -0.64
N HIS A 227 4.82 -1.33 -0.50
CA HIS A 227 5.25 -1.90 0.76
C HIS A 227 6.77 -1.75 0.94
N MET A 228 7.14 -1.26 2.11
CA MET A 228 8.48 -0.81 2.43
C MET A 228 8.95 -1.37 3.77
N ARG A 229 10.26 -1.30 3.99
CA ARG A 229 10.93 -1.68 5.23
C ARG A 229 11.96 -0.63 5.62
N SER A 230 12.16 -0.43 6.92
CA SER A 230 13.30 0.34 7.42
C SER A 230 14.54 -0.54 7.56
N GLU A 231 15.69 0.10 7.78
CA GLU A 231 16.92 -0.58 8.17
C GLU A 231 16.70 -1.59 9.31
N GLY A 232 17.48 -2.67 9.32
CA GLY A 232 17.38 -3.75 10.31
C GLY A 232 16.24 -4.75 10.09
N SER A 233 15.26 -4.43 9.24
CA SER A 233 14.18 -5.36 8.88
C SER A 233 14.70 -6.49 8.00
N ARG A 234 14.36 -7.74 8.32
CA ARG A 234 14.85 -8.93 7.60
C ARG A 234 13.79 -10.01 7.43
N PRO A 235 13.83 -10.78 6.31
CA PRO A 235 13.02 -11.99 6.19
C PRO A 235 13.27 -12.93 7.39
N ALA A 236 12.22 -13.60 7.84
CA ALA A 236 12.34 -14.71 8.76
C ALA A 236 13.27 -15.77 8.15
N ASP A 237 14.21 -16.27 8.95
CA ASP A 237 15.20 -17.28 8.57
C ASP A 237 16.12 -16.90 7.37
N GLY A 238 16.15 -15.62 6.98
CA GLY A 238 16.96 -15.12 5.86
C GLY A 238 16.44 -15.49 4.46
N GLY A 239 15.26 -16.11 4.36
CA GLY A 239 14.71 -16.63 3.12
C GLY A 239 14.47 -15.57 2.03
N ARG A 240 14.82 -15.92 0.78
CA ARG A 240 14.57 -15.12 -0.43
C ARG A 240 13.52 -15.79 -1.31
N GLU A 241 12.32 -15.96 -0.76
CA GLU A 241 11.22 -16.70 -1.40
C GLU A 241 9.92 -15.90 -1.31
N GLY A 242 8.93 -16.27 -2.14
CA GLY A 242 7.62 -15.59 -2.13
C GLY A 242 7.74 -14.07 -2.32
N LEU A 243 7.31 -13.29 -1.34
CA LEU A 243 7.33 -11.82 -1.40
C LEU A 243 8.72 -11.20 -1.16
N THR A 244 9.73 -11.98 -0.74
CA THR A 244 11.12 -11.47 -0.55
C THR A 244 12.08 -11.89 -1.67
N ARG A 245 11.64 -12.68 -2.65
CA ARG A 245 12.55 -13.22 -3.69
C ARG A 245 13.24 -12.17 -4.57
N HIS A 246 12.63 -10.99 -4.71
CA HIS A 246 13.16 -9.89 -5.52
C HIS A 246 13.91 -8.85 -4.67
N ILE A 247 14.01 -9.03 -3.35
CA ILE A 247 14.42 -7.96 -2.45
C ILE A 247 15.88 -7.50 -2.61
N ASP A 248 16.74 -8.38 -3.12
CA ASP A 248 18.14 -8.03 -3.38
C ASP A 248 18.33 -7.38 -4.78
N ASN A 249 17.30 -7.40 -5.64
CA ASN A 249 17.33 -6.73 -6.94
C ASN A 249 16.85 -5.28 -6.80
N LEU A 250 17.79 -4.35 -6.69
CA LEU A 250 17.50 -2.92 -6.48
C LEU A 250 16.85 -2.22 -7.68
N ASP A 251 16.87 -2.83 -8.88
CA ASP A 251 16.13 -2.30 -10.04
C ASP A 251 14.61 -2.55 -9.91
N ILE A 252 14.22 -3.51 -9.07
CA ILE A 252 12.83 -3.93 -8.81
C ILE A 252 12.37 -3.50 -7.41
N CYS A 253 13.25 -3.63 -6.42
CA CYS A 253 13.07 -3.36 -5.00
C CYS A 253 14.06 -2.28 -4.52
N PRO A 254 13.92 -1.03 -5.01
CA PRO A 254 14.91 0.02 -4.79
C PRO A 254 14.99 0.46 -3.32
N VAL A 255 16.18 0.91 -2.94
CA VAL A 255 16.38 1.74 -1.75
C VAL A 255 16.16 3.19 -2.17
N ILE A 256 15.09 3.80 -1.67
CA ILE A 256 14.62 5.12 -2.11
C ILE A 256 14.96 6.24 -1.11
N HIS A 257 15.53 5.87 0.04
CA HIS A 257 16.11 6.78 1.02
C HIS A 257 17.23 6.09 1.81
N GLY A 258 18.27 6.84 2.17
CA GLY A 258 19.38 6.34 2.98
C GLY A 258 20.37 5.45 2.21
N ASP A 259 21.31 4.86 2.95
CA ASP A 259 22.38 4.02 2.40
C ASP A 259 21.89 2.56 2.19
N PRO A 260 21.96 2.02 0.96
CA PRO A 260 21.63 0.61 0.68
C PRO A 260 22.42 -0.41 1.50
N ALA A 261 23.60 -0.05 2.01
CA ALA A 261 24.41 -0.93 2.87
C ALA A 261 23.68 -1.31 4.18
N LEU A 262 22.73 -0.49 4.64
CA LEU A 262 21.94 -0.73 5.86
C LEU A 262 20.93 -1.90 5.74
N PHE A 263 20.75 -2.44 4.54
CA PHE A 263 19.88 -3.58 4.26
C PHE A 263 20.64 -4.87 3.94
N ARG A 264 21.97 -4.82 3.92
CA ARG A 264 22.82 -5.99 3.68
C ARG A 264 22.98 -6.75 4.99
N GLU A 265 22.72 -8.06 4.92
CA GLU A 265 23.05 -9.02 5.99
C GLU A 265 24.51 -9.48 5.86
#